data_AF-A0AAN7I1C0-F1
#
_entry.id   AF-A0AAN7I1C0-F1
#
_cell.length_a   1.000
_cell.length_b   1.000
_cell.length_c   1.000
_cell.angle_alpha   90.00
_cell.angle_beta   90.00
_cell.angle_gamma   90.00
#
_symmetry.space_group_name_H-M   'P 1'
#
loop_
_entity.id
_entity.type
_entity.pdbx_description
1 polymer ?
#
loop_
_entity_poly.entity_id
_entity_poly.type
_entity_poly.pdbx_seq_one_letter_code
_entity_poly.pdbx_strand_id
1 'polypeptide(L)'
;MSEESVIDTIMDDLLMEESRLEQDLSTSEDENNEMVDAETQAKRNWVMLMRHQFSVRAEFPSTKTILKANGRLNQEYFRPNADTHQKKEHIWTVAERDLLIQGIQKYGIGNWNDIRKELLNEWTSNDLRLKCVRLIGRQNLQLYKDWKGNADEIQREYENNKRIGTKYGAWKQSVLVYDDGGKVEEELVAYHQK
;
A
#
# COMPACT_ATOMS: atom_id res chain seq x y z
N MET A 1 -3.91 26.81 15.67
CA MET A 1 -3.43 26.56 14.29
C MET A 1 -2.02 26.02 14.45
N SER A 2 -1.82 24.71 14.31
CA SER A 2 -0.52 24.05 14.49
C SER A 2 0.39 24.37 13.31
N GLU A 3 1.69 24.50 13.55
CA GLU A 3 2.70 24.82 12.52
C GLU A 3 2.72 23.80 11.36
N GLU A 4 2.33 22.54 11.61
CA GLU A 4 2.13 21.51 10.58
C GLU A 4 1.05 21.87 9.55
N SER A 5 -0.05 22.51 9.98
CA SER A 5 -1.12 22.91 9.05
C SER A 5 -0.69 24.04 8.13
N VAL A 6 0.31 24.82 8.52
CA VAL A 6 0.85 25.93 7.72
C VAL A 6 1.81 25.39 6.68
N ILE A 7 2.62 24.38 7.03
CA ILE A 7 3.57 23.74 6.12
C ILE A 7 2.84 22.97 5.00
N ASP A 8 1.78 22.23 5.32
CA ASP A 8 0.99 21.52 4.31
C ASP A 8 0.29 22.48 3.33
N THR A 9 -0.21 23.61 3.84
CA THR A 9 -0.82 24.65 2.98
C THR A 9 0.21 25.28 2.04
N ILE A 10 1.43 25.53 2.53
CA ILE A 10 2.52 26.10 1.72
C ILE A 10 3.01 25.10 0.67
N MET A 11 3.04 23.80 1.01
CA MET A 11 3.47 22.76 0.07
C MET A 11 2.44 22.55 -1.04
N ASP A 12 1.13 22.61 -0.72
CA ASP A 12 0.06 22.55 -1.72
C ASP A 12 0.07 23.79 -2.63
N ASP A 13 0.33 24.98 -2.09
CA ASP A 13 0.47 26.20 -2.90
C ASP A 13 1.68 26.13 -3.84
N LEU A 14 2.83 25.63 -3.36
CA LEU A 14 4.03 25.41 -4.18
C LEU A 14 3.79 24.40 -5.31
N LEU A 15 3.07 23.31 -5.02
CA LEU A 15 2.72 22.29 -6.02
C LEU A 15 1.69 22.80 -7.02
N MET A 16 0.76 23.66 -6.60
CA MET A 16 -0.17 24.33 -7.52
C MET A 16 0.55 25.37 -8.39
N GLU A 17 1.56 26.07 -7.87
CA GLU A 17 2.33 27.07 -8.60
C GLU A 17 3.28 26.42 -9.61
N GLU A 18 3.94 25.30 -9.27
CA GLU A 18 4.70 24.46 -10.21
C GLU A 18 3.81 23.90 -11.32
N SER A 19 2.62 23.40 -10.97
CA SER A 19 1.65 22.89 -11.95
C SER A 19 1.16 23.96 -12.91
N ARG A 20 0.97 25.20 -12.44
CA ARG A 20 0.63 26.36 -13.28
C ARG A 20 1.78 26.76 -14.19
N LEU A 21 3.02 26.77 -13.68
CA LEU A 21 4.22 27.05 -14.48
C LEU A 21 4.46 26.00 -15.57
N GLU A 22 4.25 24.71 -15.29
CA GLU A 22 4.33 23.65 -16.30
C GLU A 22 3.18 23.74 -17.32
N GLN A 23 1.99 24.16 -16.89
CA GLN A 23 0.85 24.36 -17.79
C GLN A 23 1.07 25.57 -18.71
N ASP A 24 1.67 26.65 -18.20
CA ASP A 24 2.05 27.87 -18.96
C ASP A 24 3.23 27.64 -19.91
N LEU A 25 4.18 26.77 -19.56
CA LEU A 25 5.21 26.28 -20.49
C LEU A 25 4.61 25.37 -21.58
N SER A 26 3.47 24.73 -21.32
CA SER A 26 2.77 23.89 -22.31
C SER A 26 1.85 24.67 -23.24
N THR A 27 1.35 25.84 -22.82
CA THR A 27 0.48 26.73 -23.60
C THR A 27 1.23 27.84 -24.35
N SER A 28 2.43 28.21 -23.90
CA SER A 28 3.25 29.25 -24.57
C SER A 28 3.98 28.78 -25.84
N GLU A 29 4.02 27.48 -26.14
CA GLU A 29 4.52 26.99 -27.44
C GLU A 29 3.51 27.18 -28.59
N ASP A 30 2.24 27.52 -28.29
CA ASP A 30 1.18 27.64 -29.30
C ASP A 30 1.08 29.04 -29.95
N GLU A 31 1.89 30.03 -29.52
CA GLU A 31 1.93 31.38 -30.14
C GLU A 31 3.29 31.79 -30.73
N ASN A 32 4.30 30.92 -30.70
CA ASN A 32 5.52 31.14 -31.48
C ASN A 32 5.46 30.38 -32.80
N ASN A 33 4.95 31.07 -33.83
CA ASN A 33 5.14 30.72 -35.23
C ASN A 33 6.62 30.93 -35.64
N GLU A 34 7.55 30.31 -34.90
CA GLU A 34 8.91 30.10 -35.36
C GLU A 34 8.86 29.13 -36.53
N MET A 35 9.61 29.41 -37.60
CA MET A 35 9.82 28.45 -38.68
C MET A 35 10.44 27.18 -38.09
N VAL A 36 9.58 26.22 -37.73
CA VAL A 36 10.00 24.92 -37.25
C VAL A 36 10.79 24.29 -38.38
N ASP A 37 12.10 24.14 -38.16
CA ASP A 37 12.98 23.54 -39.15
C ASP A 37 12.41 22.19 -39.64
N ALA A 38 12.62 21.91 -40.93
CA ALA A 38 12.05 20.73 -41.60
C ALA A 38 12.44 19.43 -40.88
N GLU A 39 13.61 19.39 -40.25
CA GLU A 39 14.06 18.24 -39.44
C GLU A 39 13.18 18.05 -38.19
N THR A 40 12.82 19.14 -37.52
CA THR A 40 11.97 19.10 -36.31
C THR A 40 10.55 18.67 -36.66
N GLN A 41 10.01 19.13 -37.78
CA GLN A 41 8.70 18.70 -38.25
C GLN A 41 8.71 17.21 -38.64
N ALA A 42 9.77 16.73 -39.30
CA ALA A 42 9.94 15.32 -39.63
C ALA A 42 10.00 14.44 -38.37
N LYS A 43 10.75 14.87 -37.34
CA LYS A 43 10.81 14.18 -36.03
C LYS A 43 9.44 14.12 -35.37
N ARG A 44 8.69 15.23 -35.33
CA ARG A 44 7.33 15.28 -34.77
C ARG A 44 6.39 14.30 -35.49
N ASN A 45 6.42 14.28 -36.82
CA ASN A 45 5.62 13.37 -37.62
C ASN A 45 5.98 11.89 -37.37
N TRP A 46 7.28 11.58 -37.27
CA TRP A 46 7.74 10.24 -36.95
C TRP A 46 7.28 9.78 -35.57
N VAL A 47 7.37 10.65 -34.55
CA VAL A 47 6.87 10.35 -33.20
C VAL A 47 5.36 10.08 -33.20
N MET A 48 4.57 10.87 -33.94
CA MET A 48 3.13 10.63 -34.07
C MET A 48 2.83 9.28 -34.73
N LEU A 49 3.54 8.94 -35.81
CA LEU A 49 3.41 7.64 -36.48
C LEU A 49 3.71 6.48 -35.53
N MET A 50 4.82 6.57 -34.78
CA MET A 50 5.20 5.53 -33.81
C MET A 50 4.14 5.37 -32.71
N ARG A 51 3.59 6.46 -32.18
CA ARG A 51 2.53 6.41 -31.18
C ARG A 51 1.29 5.70 -31.72
N HIS A 52 0.83 6.08 -32.90
CA HIS A 52 -0.34 5.42 -33.52
C HIS A 52 -0.10 3.92 -33.73
N GLN A 53 1.10 3.52 -34.15
CA GLN A 53 1.44 2.13 -34.41
C GLN A 53 1.46 1.26 -33.15
N PHE A 54 1.94 1.79 -32.02
CA PHE A 54 2.24 0.97 -30.84
C PHE A 54 1.32 1.19 -29.65
N SER A 55 0.67 2.35 -29.55
CA SER A 55 -0.17 2.68 -28.39
C SER A 55 -1.63 2.24 -28.54
N VAL A 56 -2.19 2.26 -29.75
CA VAL A 56 -3.60 1.88 -29.98
C VAL A 56 -3.66 0.50 -30.64
N ARG A 57 -4.27 -0.47 -29.95
CA ARG A 57 -4.38 -1.85 -30.43
C ARG A 57 -5.83 -2.22 -30.68
N ALA A 58 -6.10 -2.81 -31.84
CA ALA A 58 -7.47 -3.14 -32.25
C ALA A 58 -8.14 -4.14 -31.29
N GLU A 59 -7.35 -5.07 -30.74
CA GLU A 59 -7.79 -6.10 -29.81
C GLU A 59 -8.09 -5.57 -28.39
N PHE A 60 -7.65 -4.35 -28.04
CA PHE A 60 -7.90 -3.74 -26.73
C PHE A 60 -8.61 -2.40 -26.88
N PRO A 61 -9.96 -2.35 -26.86
CA PRO A 61 -10.73 -1.12 -27.01
C PRO A 61 -10.36 -0.02 -26.00
N SER A 62 -9.92 -0.40 -24.80
CA SER A 62 -9.45 0.53 -23.75
C SER A 62 -8.22 1.34 -24.16
N THR A 63 -7.44 0.90 -25.15
CA THR A 63 -6.23 1.60 -25.61
C THR A 63 -6.53 2.78 -26.54
N LYS A 64 -7.77 2.90 -27.04
CA LYS A 64 -8.18 4.00 -27.94
C LYS A 64 -8.09 5.37 -27.27
N THR A 65 -8.16 5.43 -25.95
CA THR A 65 -8.11 6.67 -25.16
C THR A 65 -6.70 7.06 -24.73
N ILE A 66 -5.67 6.28 -25.09
CA ILE A 66 -4.25 6.57 -24.79
C ILE A 66 -3.76 7.79 -25.58
N LEU A 67 -4.28 8.01 -26.80
CA LEU A 67 -3.92 9.13 -27.65
C LEU A 67 -5.08 10.11 -27.78
N LYS A 68 -4.76 11.41 -27.81
CA LYS A 68 -5.68 12.47 -28.21
C LYS A 68 -5.83 12.50 -29.74
N ALA A 69 -6.85 13.19 -30.25
CA ALA A 69 -7.12 13.31 -31.69
C ALA A 69 -5.94 13.90 -32.50
N ASN A 70 -5.07 14.68 -31.85
CA ASN A 70 -3.86 15.27 -32.45
C ASN A 70 -2.62 14.36 -32.36
N GLY A 71 -2.75 13.09 -31.98
CA GLY A 71 -1.64 12.13 -31.87
C GLY A 71 -0.72 12.35 -30.66
N ARG A 72 -1.04 13.28 -29.76
CA ARG A 72 -0.35 13.43 -28.46
C ARG A 72 -0.88 12.41 -27.45
N LEU A 73 -0.06 12.07 -26.45
CA LEU A 73 -0.47 11.22 -25.35
C LEU A 73 -1.55 11.90 -24.50
N ASN A 74 -2.55 11.13 -24.11
CA ASN A 74 -3.55 11.54 -23.14
C ASN A 74 -3.00 11.28 -21.72
N GLN A 75 -2.43 12.32 -21.08
CA GLN A 75 -1.86 12.18 -19.73
C GLN A 75 -2.90 11.69 -18.70
N GLU A 76 -4.17 12.04 -18.89
CA GLU A 76 -5.27 11.62 -18.02
C GLU A 76 -5.46 10.10 -18.02
N TYR A 77 -5.13 9.43 -19.13
CA TYR A 77 -5.18 7.96 -19.22
C TYR A 77 -4.24 7.28 -18.21
N PHE A 78 -3.11 7.92 -17.88
CA PHE A 78 -2.08 7.36 -17.01
C PHE A 78 -2.20 7.80 -15.56
N ARG A 79 -3.14 8.71 -15.25
CA ARG A 79 -3.40 9.13 -13.88
C ARG A 79 -4.31 8.11 -13.19
N PRO A 80 -4.06 7.77 -11.91
CA PRO A 80 -5.01 7.01 -11.12
C PRO A 80 -6.35 7.76 -11.11
N ASN A 81 -7.46 7.09 -11.46
CA ASN A 81 -8.77 7.73 -11.43
C ASN A 81 -9.02 8.26 -10.01
N ALA A 82 -9.37 9.52 -9.87
CA ALA A 82 -9.64 10.15 -8.57
C ALA A 82 -10.72 9.40 -7.76
N ASP A 83 -11.67 8.76 -8.45
CA ASP A 83 -12.74 7.95 -7.82
C ASP A 83 -12.24 6.63 -7.21
N THR A 84 -11.02 6.18 -7.52
CA THR A 84 -10.47 4.93 -6.96
C THR A 84 -10.11 5.09 -5.48
N HIS A 85 -10.01 6.33 -4.98
CA HIS A 85 -9.57 6.66 -3.63
C HIS A 85 -10.70 7.00 -2.65
N GLN A 86 -11.98 6.96 -3.07
CA GLN A 86 -13.11 7.22 -2.17
C GLN A 86 -13.49 6.04 -1.25
N LYS A 87 -12.59 5.07 -1.05
CA LYS A 87 -12.79 4.12 0.05
C LYS A 87 -12.48 4.87 1.34
N LYS A 88 -13.51 5.09 2.17
CA LYS A 88 -13.33 5.58 3.55
C LYS A 88 -12.19 4.78 4.18
N GLU A 89 -11.14 5.46 4.59
CA GLU A 89 -10.05 4.81 5.31
C GLU A 89 -10.62 4.26 6.63
N HIS A 90 -10.73 2.93 6.73
CA HIS A 90 -11.19 2.30 7.95
C HIS A 90 -10.10 2.42 9.01
N ILE A 91 -10.40 3.12 10.09
CA ILE A 91 -9.49 3.32 11.22
C ILE A 91 -9.53 2.08 12.10
N TRP A 92 -8.37 1.55 12.45
CA TRP A 92 -8.27 0.41 13.37
C TRP A 92 -8.40 0.90 14.82
N THR A 93 -9.50 0.56 15.49
CA THR A 93 -9.79 0.98 16.87
C THR A 93 -9.64 -0.18 17.87
N VAL A 94 -9.90 0.12 19.14
CA VAL A 94 -9.94 -0.86 20.21
C VAL A 94 -11.05 -1.89 19.99
N ALA A 95 -12.19 -1.47 19.42
CA ALA A 95 -13.31 -2.37 19.16
C ALA A 95 -12.94 -3.45 18.12
N GLU A 96 -12.29 -3.09 17.00
CA GLU A 96 -11.83 -4.08 16.02
C GLU A 96 -10.73 -4.99 16.58
N ARG A 97 -9.88 -4.46 17.46
CA ARG A 97 -8.89 -5.27 18.18
C ARG A 97 -9.56 -6.32 19.06
N ASP A 98 -10.59 -5.95 19.81
CA ASP A 98 -11.31 -6.88 20.69
C ASP A 98 -12.09 -7.92 19.88
N LEU A 99 -12.66 -7.53 18.74
CA LEU A 99 -13.29 -8.46 17.79
C LEU A 99 -12.27 -9.44 17.18
N LEU A 100 -11.05 -8.98 16.87
CA LEU A 100 -9.98 -9.87 16.41
C LEU A 100 -9.59 -10.88 17.49
N ILE A 101 -9.50 -10.46 18.75
CA ILE A 101 -9.23 -11.38 19.88
C ILE A 101 -10.34 -12.42 20.00
N GLN A 102 -11.61 -12.01 19.93
CA GLN A 102 -12.75 -12.93 19.93
C GLN A 102 -12.71 -13.91 18.76
N GLY A 103 -12.36 -13.43 17.57
CA GLY A 103 -12.18 -14.25 16.38
C GLY A 103 -11.07 -15.28 16.53
N ILE A 104 -9.91 -14.89 17.08
CA ILE A 104 -8.81 -15.80 17.38
C ILE A 104 -9.24 -16.85 18.41
N GLN A 105 -9.94 -16.45 19.47
CA GLN A 105 -10.44 -17.38 20.48
C GLN A 105 -11.42 -18.41 19.88
N LYS A 106 -12.29 -18.00 18.96
CA LYS A 106 -13.30 -18.85 18.33
C LYS A 106 -12.74 -19.75 17.23
N TYR A 107 -12.03 -19.17 16.26
CA TYR A 107 -11.59 -19.84 15.03
C TYR A 107 -10.12 -20.24 15.04
N GLY A 108 -9.28 -19.52 15.79
CA GLY A 108 -7.84 -19.71 15.79
C GLY A 108 -7.10 -18.88 14.74
N ILE A 109 -5.80 -18.72 14.96
CA ILE A 109 -4.91 -17.98 14.07
C ILE A 109 -4.75 -18.75 12.74
N GLY A 110 -4.93 -18.04 11.61
CA GLY A 110 -4.91 -18.62 10.27
C GLY A 110 -6.28 -18.71 9.60
N ASN A 111 -7.35 -18.75 10.39
CA ASN A 111 -8.74 -18.86 9.90
C ASN A 111 -9.35 -17.47 9.61
N TRP A 112 -8.61 -16.64 8.86
CA TRP A 112 -8.93 -15.23 8.62
C TRP A 112 -10.24 -15.01 7.88
N ASN A 113 -10.58 -15.91 6.96
CA ASN A 113 -11.82 -15.80 6.19
C ASN A 113 -13.05 -15.94 7.06
N ASP A 114 -13.01 -16.77 8.11
CA ASP A 114 -14.14 -16.97 9.01
C ASP A 114 -14.26 -15.79 9.99
N ILE A 115 -13.13 -15.35 10.55
CA ILE A 115 -13.06 -14.14 11.40
C ILE A 115 -13.61 -12.92 10.63
N ARG A 116 -13.16 -12.74 9.38
CA ARG A 116 -13.63 -11.66 8.51
C ARG A 116 -15.13 -11.75 8.30
N LYS A 117 -15.66 -12.91 7.89
CA LYS A 117 -17.09 -13.06 7.55
C LYS A 117 -18.00 -12.77 8.73
N GLU A 118 -17.61 -13.17 9.94
CA GLU A 118 -18.48 -13.06 11.11
C GLU A 118 -18.27 -11.76 11.89
N LEU A 119 -17.03 -11.28 12.05
CA LEU A 119 -16.71 -10.21 13.00
C LEU A 119 -16.13 -8.95 12.34
N LEU A 120 -15.38 -9.09 11.24
CA LEU A 120 -14.57 -8.01 10.67
C LEU A 120 -14.70 -7.96 9.13
N ASN A 121 -15.92 -7.82 8.63
CA ASN A 121 -16.27 -7.95 7.21
C ASN A 121 -15.63 -6.88 6.30
N GLU A 122 -15.38 -5.69 6.85
CA GLU A 122 -14.73 -4.56 6.17
C GLU A 122 -13.22 -4.74 5.99
N TRP A 123 -12.60 -5.64 6.76
CA TRP A 123 -11.16 -5.87 6.72
C TRP A 123 -10.81 -7.03 5.78
N THR A 124 -9.69 -6.93 5.08
CA THR A 124 -9.21 -8.05 4.27
C THR A 124 -8.52 -9.10 5.14
N SER A 125 -8.48 -10.34 4.67
CA SER A 125 -7.77 -11.43 5.38
C SER A 125 -6.28 -11.11 5.61
N ASN A 126 -5.67 -10.33 4.70
CA ASN A 126 -4.29 -9.88 4.86
C ASN A 126 -4.15 -8.81 5.96
N ASP A 127 -5.11 -7.88 6.05
CA ASP A 127 -5.11 -6.89 7.13
C ASP A 127 -5.21 -7.59 8.48
N LEU A 128 -6.15 -8.53 8.63
CA LEU A 128 -6.30 -9.31 9.87
C LEU A 128 -5.03 -10.05 10.25
N ARG A 129 -4.33 -10.65 9.28
CA ARG A 129 -3.01 -11.27 9.49
C ARG A 129 -2.00 -10.26 10.03
N LEU A 130 -1.88 -9.07 9.42
CA LEU A 130 -0.94 -8.03 9.85
C LEU A 130 -1.28 -7.46 11.24
N LYS A 131 -2.57 -7.30 11.55
CA LYS A 131 -3.03 -6.90 12.88
C LYS A 131 -2.72 -7.97 13.92
N CYS A 132 -2.92 -9.24 13.58
CA CYS A 132 -2.57 -10.37 14.45
C CYS A 132 -1.05 -10.46 14.71
N VAL A 133 -0.21 -10.23 13.70
CA VAL A 133 1.25 -10.14 13.84
C VAL A 133 1.66 -9.13 14.92
N ARG A 134 1.03 -7.95 14.92
CA ARG A 134 1.29 -6.93 15.96
C ARG A 134 0.68 -7.28 17.31
N LEU A 135 -0.47 -7.94 17.30
CA LEU A 135 -1.18 -8.34 18.51
C LEU A 135 -0.39 -9.39 19.31
N ILE A 136 0.18 -10.39 18.63
CA ILE A 136 0.98 -11.46 19.26
C ILE A 136 2.47 -11.12 19.35
N GLY A 137 2.90 -10.06 18.68
CA GLY A 137 4.29 -9.62 18.68
C GLY A 137 5.24 -10.54 17.89
N ARG A 138 4.78 -11.20 16.82
CA ARG A 138 5.62 -12.06 15.97
C ARG A 138 5.26 -11.94 14.50
N GLN A 139 6.26 -11.79 13.63
CA GLN A 139 6.07 -11.66 12.19
C GLN A 139 5.61 -12.99 11.54
N ASN A 140 6.20 -14.11 11.94
CA ASN A 140 5.85 -15.42 11.43
C ASN A 140 4.82 -16.10 12.34
N LEU A 141 3.59 -16.28 11.82
CA LEU A 141 2.49 -16.90 12.55
C LEU A 141 2.39 -18.43 12.36
N GLN A 142 3.33 -19.09 11.67
CA GLN A 142 3.23 -20.52 11.36
C GLN A 142 3.12 -21.42 12.60
N LEU A 143 3.85 -21.14 13.69
CA LEU A 143 3.73 -21.93 14.92
C LEU A 143 2.38 -21.73 15.63
N TYR A 144 1.66 -20.66 15.29
CA TYR A 144 0.35 -20.34 15.85
C TYR A 144 -0.79 -20.84 14.96
N LYS A 145 -0.52 -21.63 13.91
CA LYS A 145 -1.57 -22.15 13.04
C LYS A 145 -2.61 -22.91 13.87
N ASP A 146 -3.87 -22.53 13.73
CA ASP A 146 -5.04 -23.06 14.44
C ASP A 146 -5.01 -22.84 15.97
N TRP A 147 -3.99 -22.15 16.49
CA TRP A 147 -3.91 -21.82 17.91
C TRP A 147 -5.02 -20.84 18.29
N LYS A 148 -5.67 -21.12 19.43
CA LYS A 148 -6.75 -20.34 20.01
C LYS A 148 -6.31 -19.87 21.38
N GLY A 149 -6.55 -18.60 21.67
CA GLY A 149 -6.30 -18.05 22.99
C GLY A 149 -7.14 -16.80 23.25
N ASN A 150 -7.39 -16.56 24.53
CA ASN A 150 -8.04 -15.35 25.02
C ASN A 150 -7.05 -14.17 25.11
N ALA A 151 -7.54 -13.01 25.57
CA ALA A 151 -6.72 -11.80 25.70
C ALA A 151 -5.48 -11.99 26.59
N ASP A 152 -5.60 -12.72 27.70
CA ASP A 152 -4.49 -12.96 28.64
C ASP A 152 -3.44 -13.89 28.02
N GLU A 153 -3.87 -14.93 27.32
CA GLU A 153 -3.00 -15.84 26.57
C GLU A 153 -2.23 -15.13 25.47
N ILE A 154 -2.92 -14.30 24.69
CA ILE A 154 -2.32 -13.46 23.66
C ILE A 154 -1.28 -12.51 24.28
N GLN A 155 -1.59 -11.89 25.41
CA GLN A 155 -0.63 -11.01 26.10
C GLN A 155 0.59 -11.79 26.61
N ARG A 156 0.40 -13.00 27.15
CA ARG A 156 1.52 -13.87 27.55
C ARG A 156 2.42 -14.22 26.37
N GLU A 157 1.84 -14.56 25.22
CA GLU A 157 2.59 -14.82 23.99
C GLU A 157 3.36 -13.58 23.53
N TYR A 158 2.73 -12.39 23.56
CA TYR A 158 3.37 -11.13 23.24
C TYR A 158 4.59 -10.86 24.13
N GLU A 159 4.44 -10.98 25.45
CA GLU A 159 5.55 -10.74 26.38
C GLU A 159 6.66 -11.78 26.23
N ASN A 160 6.33 -13.05 25.97
CA ASN A 160 7.33 -14.07 25.68
C ASN A 160 8.09 -13.78 24.39
N ASN A 161 7.38 -13.44 23.30
CA ASN A 161 7.99 -13.07 22.03
C ASN A 161 8.88 -11.83 22.16
N LYS A 162 8.43 -10.83 22.92
CA LYS A 162 9.21 -9.63 23.24
C LYS A 162 10.47 -9.96 24.04
N ARG A 163 10.37 -10.83 25.04
CA ARG A 163 11.51 -11.30 25.84
C ARG A 163 12.56 -11.99 24.96
N ILE A 164 12.13 -12.92 24.10
CA ILE A 164 13.01 -13.66 23.18
C ILE A 164 13.67 -12.69 22.18
N GLY A 165 12.87 -11.80 21.59
CA GLY A 165 13.36 -10.81 20.64
C GLY A 165 14.37 -9.84 21.25
N THR A 166 14.13 -9.41 22.49
CA THR A 166 15.06 -8.54 23.21
C THR A 166 16.36 -9.28 23.55
N LYS A 167 16.27 -10.56 23.95
CA LYS A 167 17.43 -11.40 24.29
C LYS A 167 18.37 -11.61 23.10
N TYR A 168 17.83 -11.79 21.89
CA TYR A 168 18.62 -12.07 20.68
C TYR A 168 18.77 -10.88 19.72
N GLY A 169 18.31 -9.68 20.09
CA GLY A 169 18.35 -8.51 19.20
C GLY A 169 17.42 -8.60 17.98
N ALA A 170 16.40 -9.46 18.04
CA ALA A 170 15.45 -9.75 16.98
C ALA A 170 14.06 -9.08 17.21
N TRP A 171 13.96 -8.13 18.13
CA TRP A 171 12.74 -7.32 18.32
C TRP A 171 12.79 -6.06 17.46
N LYS A 172 11.97 -5.99 16.42
CA LYS A 172 11.91 -4.85 15.48
C LYS A 172 10.48 -4.39 15.29
N GLN A 173 10.22 -3.10 15.41
CA GLN A 173 8.87 -2.52 15.20
C GLN A 173 7.76 -3.25 15.99
N SER A 174 8.03 -3.56 17.26
CA SER A 174 7.12 -4.29 18.16
C SER A 174 6.76 -5.71 17.73
N VAL A 175 7.61 -6.36 16.92
CA VAL A 175 7.46 -7.76 16.54
C VAL A 175 8.78 -8.51 16.59
N LEU A 176 8.70 -9.78 16.96
CA LEU A 176 9.78 -10.75 16.87
C LEU A 176 9.99 -11.14 15.40
N VAL A 177 11.21 -10.89 14.90
CA VAL A 177 11.66 -11.29 13.56
C VAL A 177 12.64 -12.48 13.65
N TYR A 178 12.98 -13.06 12.51
CA TYR A 178 13.97 -14.13 12.42
C TYR A 178 15.37 -13.64 12.81
N ASP A 179 16.16 -14.52 13.44
CA ASP A 179 17.59 -14.33 13.65
C ASP A 179 18.40 -15.24 12.72
N ASP A 180 19.47 -14.71 12.13
CA ASP A 180 20.30 -15.49 11.19
C ASP A 180 20.98 -16.70 11.86
N GLY A 181 21.06 -16.71 13.19
CA GLY A 181 21.64 -17.78 13.99
C GLY A 181 20.69 -18.90 14.39
N GLY A 182 19.39 -18.81 14.06
CA GLY A 182 18.36 -19.81 14.38
C GLY A 182 18.00 -19.94 15.87
N LYS A 183 18.59 -19.15 16.76
CA LYS A 183 18.40 -19.27 18.22
C LYS A 183 17.00 -18.86 18.67
N VAL A 184 16.37 -17.93 17.94
CA VAL A 184 14.99 -17.52 18.20
C VAL A 184 14.05 -18.68 17.96
N GLU A 185 14.20 -19.38 16.83
CA GLU A 185 13.32 -20.49 16.48
C GLU A 185 13.49 -21.68 17.43
N GLU A 186 14.73 -22.00 17.83
CA GLU A 186 15.00 -23.04 18.83
C GLU A 186 14.29 -22.77 20.18
N GLU A 187 14.39 -21.53 20.70
CA GLU A 187 13.76 -21.17 21.97
C GLU A 187 12.23 -21.15 21.87
N LEU A 188 11.68 -20.74 20.73
CA LEU A 188 10.24 -20.76 20.48
C LEU A 188 9.67 -22.18 20.41
N VAL A 189 10.34 -23.08 19.67
CA VAL A 189 9.92 -24.49 19.59
C VAL A 189 9.97 -25.13 20.97
N ALA A 190 11.02 -24.89 21.76
CA ALA A 190 11.14 -25.40 23.12
C ALA A 190 10.06 -24.85 24.07
N TYR A 191 9.59 -23.62 23.84
CA TYR A 191 8.50 -23.02 24.63
C TYR A 191 7.13 -23.64 24.29
N HIS A 192 6.83 -23.88 23.01
CA HIS A 192 5.55 -24.46 22.58
C HIS A 192 5.45 -25.99 22.72
N GLN A 193 6.56 -26.67 22.97
CA GLN A 193 6.58 -28.12 23.25
C GLN A 193 6.33 -28.46 24.73
N LYS A 194 6.24 -27.46 25.61
CA LYS A 194 5.91 -27.64 27.04
C LYS A 194 4.41 -27.62 27.27
#